data_AF-A0A940B0B0-F1
#
_entry.id   AF-A0A940B0B0-F1
#
_cell.length_a   1.000
_cell.length_b   1.000
_cell.length_c   1.000
_cell.angle_alpha   90.00
_cell.angle_beta   90.00
_cell.angle_gamma   90.00
#
_symmetry.space_group_name_H-M   'P 1'
#
loop_
_entity.id
_entity.type
_entity.pdbx_description
1 polymer ?
#
loop_
_entity_poly.entity_id
_entity_poly.type
_entity_poly.pdbx_seq_one_letter_code
_entity_poly.pdbx_strand_id
1 'polypeptide(L)' 'MNYTEKVMDHFLHPRNVGKIENPNAIGEVGNPACGDIIKIFLRINPEG' A
#
# COMPACT_ATOMS: atom_id res chain seq x y z
N MET A 1 -9.42 8.42 22.23
CA MET A 1 -8.57 7.71 21.26
C MET A 1 -8.60 8.52 19.96
N ASN A 2 -7.44 8.84 19.38
CA ASN A 2 -7.32 9.79 18.27
C ASN A 2 -7.43 9.15 16.87
N TYR A 3 -7.87 7.89 16.78
CA TYR A 3 -8.06 7.21 15.50
C TYR A 3 -9.55 7.03 15.24
N THR A 4 -9.96 7.37 14.02
CA THR A 4 -11.32 7.11 13.59
C THR A 4 -11.54 5.61 13.45
N GLU A 5 -12.78 5.18 13.58
CA GLU A 5 -13.17 3.79 13.35
C GLU A 5 -12.71 3.30 11.97
N LYS A 6 -12.78 4.17 10.96
CA LYS A 6 -12.31 3.88 9.60
C LYS A 6 -10.80 3.58 9.54
N VAL A 7 -9.98 4.34 10.26
CA VAL A 7 -8.53 4.08 10.32
C VAL A 7 -8.26 2.74 10.99
N MET A 8 -8.94 2.48 12.11
CA MET A 8 -8.78 1.22 12.85
C MET A 8 -9.20 0.01 12.02
N ASP A 9 -10.29 0.13 11.25
CA ASP A 9 -10.75 -0.95 10.37
C ASP A 9 -9.73 -1.25 9.24
N HIS A 10 -9.19 -0.24 8.56
CA HIS A 10 -8.17 -0.47 7.54
C HIS A 10 -6.87 -1.06 8.10
N PHE A 11 -6.52 -0.72 9.35
CA PHE A 11 -5.35 -1.25 10.02
C PHE A 11 -5.52 -2.73 10.42
N LEU A 12 -6.67 -3.09 11.00
CA LEU A 12 -6.94 -4.46 11.45
C LEU A 12 -7.36 -5.39 10.30
N HIS A 13 -7.98 -4.85 9.25
CA HIS A 13 -8.48 -5.59 8.07
C HIS A 13 -7.95 -4.98 6.77
N PRO A 14 -6.64 -5.16 6.48
CA PRO A 14 -6.04 -4.56 5.30
C PRO A 14 -6.46 -5.33 4.04
N ARG A 15 -6.86 -4.59 3.01
CA ARG A 15 -7.62 -5.14 1.85
C ARG A 15 -6.76 -5.48 0.63
N ASN A 16 -5.54 -4.95 0.57
CA ASN A 16 -4.69 -5.02 -0.63
C ASN A 16 -3.23 -5.40 -0.28
N VAL A 17 -3.05 -6.22 0.76
CA VAL A 17 -1.72 -6.69 1.15
C VAL A 17 -1.29 -7.84 0.26
N GLY A 18 -0.06 -7.78 -0.22
CA GLY A 18 0.56 -8.83 -1.02
C GLY A 18 1.16 -8.29 -2.30
N LYS A 19 1.25 -9.17 -3.30
CA LYS A 19 1.75 -8.86 -4.63
C LYS A 19 0.65 -9.18 -5.63
N ILE A 20 0.55 -8.39 -6.68
CA ILE A 20 -0.27 -8.74 -7.85
C ILE A 20 0.63 -9.40 -8.89
N GLU A 21 0.05 -10.27 -9.72
CA GLU A 21 0.75 -10.87 -10.85
C GLU A 21 0.90 -9.87 -12.00
N ASN A 22 2.07 -9.87 -12.65
CA ASN A 22 2.38 -9.05 -13.83
C ASN A 22 2.00 -7.55 -13.68
N PRO A 23 2.49 -6.85 -12.65
CA PRO A 23 2.30 -5.41 -12.53
C PRO A 23 3.02 -4.69 -13.67
N ASN A 24 2.43 -3.60 -14.17
CA ASN A 24 3.08 -2.74 -15.16
C ASN A 24 3.71 -1.48 -14.54
N ALA A 25 3.56 -1.28 -13.23
CA ALA A 25 4.28 -0.27 -12.45
C ALA A 25 4.57 -0.77 -11.03
N ILE A 26 5.75 -0.42 -10.50
CA ILE A 26 6.19 -0.76 -9.14
C ILE A 26 6.81 0.50 -8.51
N GLY A 27 6.36 0.85 -7.31
CA GLY A 27 6.94 1.92 -6.50
C GLY A 27 7.50 1.36 -5.20
N GLU A 28 8.72 1.78 -4.83
CA GLU A 28 9.36 1.39 -3.58
C GLU A 28 9.99 2.63 -2.93
N VAL A 29 9.59 2.92 -1.70
CA VAL A 29 10.09 4.06 -0.93
C VAL A 29 10.27 3.61 0.51
N GLY A 30 11.35 4.08 1.14
CA GLY A 30 11.60 3.85 2.55
C GLY A 30 11.98 5.14 3.27
N ASN A 31 11.65 5.21 4.57
CA ASN A 31 12.12 6.25 5.47
C ASN A 31 13.27 5.70 6.33
N PRO A 32 14.54 6.09 6.07
CA PRO A 32 15.69 5.57 6.80
C PRO A 32 15.70 5.94 8.29
N ALA A 33 14.95 6.98 8.70
CA ALA A 33 14.88 7.39 10.10
C ALA A 33 14.00 6.46 10.96
N CYS A 34 12.96 5.86 10.38
CA CYS A 34 12.01 4.99 11.08
C CYS A 34 12.15 3.51 10.69
N GLY A 35 12.85 3.20 9.59
CA GLY A 35 12.97 1.85 9.05
C GLY A 35 11.74 1.38 8.26
N ASP A 36 10.74 2.25 8.07
CA ASP A 36 9.55 1.93 7.29
C ASP A 36 9.92 1.80 5.81
N ILE A 37 9.58 0.66 5.22
CA ILE A 37 9.73 0.41 3.78
C ILE A 37 8.37 0.04 3.23
N ILE A 38 7.94 0.75 2.18
CA ILE A 38 6.68 0.52 1.50
C ILE A 38 6.99 0.12 0.05
N LYS A 39 6.37 -0.98 -0.39
CA LYS A 39 6.39 -1.44 -1.77
C LYS A 39 4.98 -1.55 -2.30
N ILE A 40 4.71 -0.89 -3.42
CA ILE A 40 3.40 -0.83 -4.07
C ILE A 40 3.51 -1.42 -5.46
N PHE A 41 2.60 -2.33 -5.79
CA PHE A 41 2.45 -2.90 -7.12
C PHE A 41 1.18 -2.33 -7.77
N LEU A 42 1.29 -1.87 -9.00
CA LEU A 42 0.20 -1.24 -9.73
C LEU A 42 0.02 -1.92 -11.09
N ARG A 43 -1.24 -2.03 -11.50
CA ARG A 43 -1.64 -2.39 -12.87
C ARG A 43 -2.54 -1.27 -13.39
N ILE A 44 -1.98 -0.44 -14.27
CA ILE A 44 -2.61 0.77 -14.80
C ILE A 44 -3.08 0.50 -16.22
N ASN A 45 -4.36 0.75 -16.53
CA ASN A 45 -4.85 0.64 -17.89
C ASN A 45 -4.34 1.83 -18.72
N PRO A 46 -3.81 1.61 -19.93
CA PRO A 46 -3.36 2.70 -20.79
C PRO A 46 -4.49 3.67 -21.19
N GLU A 47 -5.74 3.21 -21.23
CA GLU A 47 -6.87 3.99 -21.71
C GLU A 47 -7.56 4.87 -20.65
N GLY A 48 -7.26 4.70 -19.36
CA GLY A 48 -7.93 5.40 -18.26
C GLY A 48 -9.27 4.79 -17.87
#